data_AF-B1VB86-F1
#
_entry.id   AF-B1VB86-F1
#
_cell.length_a   1.000
_cell.length_b   1.000
_cell.length_c   1.000
_cell.angle_alpha   90.00
_cell.angle_beta   90.00
_cell.angle_gamma   90.00
#
_symmetry.space_group_name_H-M   'P 1'
#
loop_
_entity.id
_entity.type
_entity.pdbx_description
1 polymer ?
#
loop_
_entity_poly.entity_id
_entity_poly.type
_entity_poly.pdbx_seq_one_letter_code
_entity_poly.pdbx_strand_id
1 'polypeptide(L)'
;PPSERQDYQLLCMDGSRKSVEDFKDCYLGKEPHRAVISRKDADLQHIYKVLKQIPDSDLFSSAAFGGEDLIFSDSASELLKLSKSTDSFLYLGDDYYEAMRALRAGNPPAPPPDRPIEWCTISHAEQQKCDKLNSKIPRMACKRASSVEECIKKIKRKEADAIAVDGGQVYIAVKCGLVPVMVEQYNQQSCDSVGEASSYYVVAVVRKG
;
A
#
# COMPACT_ATOMS: atom_id res chain seq x y z
N PRO A 1 -10.60 30.21 -16.86
CA PRO A 1 -11.94 29.80 -17.35
C PRO A 1 -11.82 28.62 -18.34
N PRO A 2 -12.85 27.80 -18.58
CA PRO A 2 -12.77 26.70 -19.55
C PRO A 2 -12.30 27.12 -20.95
N SER A 3 -12.64 28.35 -21.35
CA SER A 3 -12.28 28.96 -22.64
C SER A 3 -10.78 29.24 -22.81
N GLU A 4 -10.01 29.37 -21.73
CA GLU A 4 -8.57 29.66 -21.76
C GLU A 4 -7.72 28.41 -21.58
N ARG A 5 -8.31 27.24 -21.33
CA ARG A 5 -7.57 25.99 -21.07
C ARG A 5 -6.59 25.63 -22.19
N GLN A 6 -6.86 26.07 -23.42
CA GLN A 6 -6.02 25.83 -24.60
C GLN A 6 -4.70 26.63 -24.57
N ASP A 7 -4.63 27.69 -23.76
CA ASP A 7 -3.43 28.52 -23.60
C ASP A 7 -2.42 27.93 -22.61
N TYR A 8 -2.79 26.86 -21.90
CA TYR A 8 -1.99 26.25 -20.85
C TYR A 8 -1.59 24.81 -21.22
N GLN A 9 -0.45 24.38 -20.68
CA GLN A 9 0.07 23.03 -20.82
C GLN A 9 0.53 22.51 -19.46
N LEU A 10 0.51 21.19 -19.30
CA LEU A 10 1.10 20.52 -18.15
C LEU A 10 2.61 20.38 -18.34
N LEU A 11 3.34 20.43 -17.22
CA LEU A 11 4.75 20.01 -17.16
C LEU A 11 4.82 18.61 -16.55
N CYS A 12 5.41 17.67 -17.28
CA CYS A 12 5.52 16.29 -16.87
C CYS A 12 6.85 16.02 -16.14
N MET A 13 6.93 14.92 -15.40
CA MET A 13 8.13 14.52 -14.65
C MET A 13 9.36 14.23 -15.53
N ASP A 14 9.14 13.84 -16.79
CA ASP A 14 10.20 13.64 -17.79
C ASP A 14 10.67 14.94 -18.46
N GLY A 15 10.13 16.09 -18.02
CA GLY A 15 10.42 17.41 -18.58
C GLY A 15 9.64 17.75 -19.86
N SER A 16 8.83 16.82 -20.37
CA SER A 16 7.94 17.08 -21.51
C SER A 16 6.75 17.97 -21.12
N ARG A 17 6.02 18.44 -22.13
CA ARG A 17 4.76 19.17 -21.95
C ARG A 17 3.62 18.47 -22.67
N LYS A 18 2.45 18.41 -22.03
CA LYS A 18 1.23 17.82 -22.60
C LYS A 18 0.02 18.73 -22.42
N SER A 19 -1.08 18.38 -23.10
CA SER A 19 -2.36 19.06 -22.92
C SER A 19 -2.83 18.96 -21.46
N VAL A 20 -3.58 19.96 -20.99
CA VAL A 20 -4.24 19.94 -19.68
C VAL A 20 -5.19 18.75 -19.48
N GLU A 21 -5.69 18.16 -20.57
CA GLU A 21 -6.57 16.98 -20.53
C GLU A 21 -5.81 15.66 -20.33
N ASP A 22 -4.49 15.64 -20.57
CA ASP A 22 -3.63 14.45 -20.44
C ASP A 22 -3.08 14.27 -19.01
N PHE A 23 -3.71 14.87 -18.00
CA PHE A 23 -3.23 14.88 -16.62
C PHE A 23 -3.08 13.48 -16.00
N LYS A 24 -3.77 12.46 -16.54
CA LYS A 24 -3.63 11.06 -16.11
C LYS A 24 -2.27 10.45 -16.47
N ASP A 25 -1.62 10.98 -17.50
CA ASP A 25 -0.33 10.52 -18.03
C ASP A 25 0.77 11.60 -17.92
N CYS A 26 0.48 12.72 -17.25
CA CYS A 26 1.39 13.83 -17.03
C CYS A 26 1.04 14.57 -15.74
N TYR A 27 1.69 14.18 -14.64
CA TYR A 27 1.51 14.75 -13.32
C TYR A 27 2.82 14.64 -12.52
N LEU A 28 3.01 15.51 -11.52
CA LEU A 28 4.22 15.52 -10.68
C LEU A 28 4.15 14.57 -9.49
N GLY A 29 2.94 14.19 -9.09
CA GLY A 29 2.68 13.28 -7.99
C GLY A 29 1.18 13.08 -7.82
N LYS A 30 0.81 12.01 -7.12
CA LYS A 30 -0.58 11.75 -6.78
C LYS A 30 -0.79 12.03 -5.30
N GLU A 31 -1.55 13.08 -5.01
CA GLU A 31 -1.90 13.44 -3.64
C GLU A 31 -3.12 12.62 -3.17
N PRO A 32 -3.07 12.03 -1.98
CA PRO A 32 -4.24 11.44 -1.32
C PRO A 32 -5.34 12.49 -1.11
N HIS A 33 -6.61 12.08 -1.18
CA HIS A 33 -7.73 12.98 -0.91
C HIS A 33 -7.67 13.57 0.51
N ARG A 34 -8.46 14.62 0.80
CA ARG A 34 -8.61 15.13 2.18
C ARG A 34 -9.30 14.08 3.06
N ALA A 35 -8.94 14.02 4.35
CA ALA A 35 -9.52 13.08 5.32
C ALA A 35 -9.98 13.76 6.62
N VAL A 36 -11.02 13.16 7.21
CA VAL A 36 -11.40 13.40 8.61
C VAL A 36 -10.46 12.57 9.50
N ILE A 37 -9.79 13.22 10.44
CA ILE A 37 -8.88 12.58 11.38
C ILE A 37 -9.45 12.63 12.81
N SER A 38 -9.19 11.59 13.59
CA SER A 38 -9.55 11.54 15.00
C SER A 38 -8.51 10.74 15.79
N ARG A 39 -8.61 10.74 17.12
CA ARG A 39 -7.76 9.93 17.98
C ARG A 39 -8.08 8.44 17.78
N LYS A 40 -7.07 7.59 17.99
CA LYS A 40 -7.21 6.12 17.86
C LYS A 40 -8.21 5.52 18.85
N ASP A 41 -8.38 6.15 20.01
CA ASP A 41 -9.27 5.73 21.10
C ASP A 41 -10.69 6.33 21.01
N ALA A 42 -10.95 7.16 20.00
CA ALA A 42 -12.27 7.75 19.80
C ALA A 42 -13.30 6.74 19.25
N ASP A 43 -14.59 7.03 19.44
CA ASP A 43 -15.66 6.26 18.82
C ASP A 43 -15.78 6.60 17.32
N LEU A 44 -14.98 5.90 16.51
CA LEU A 44 -14.96 6.07 15.05
C LEU A 44 -16.30 5.72 14.40
N GLN A 45 -17.10 4.84 15.00
CA GLN A 45 -18.41 4.49 14.44
C GLN A 45 -19.41 5.62 14.67
N HIS A 46 -19.37 6.24 15.84
CA HIS A 46 -20.20 7.40 16.13
C HIS A 46 -19.88 8.57 15.19
N ILE A 47 -18.59 8.91 14.99
CA ILE A 47 -18.18 9.97 14.06
C ILE A 47 -18.71 9.71 12.65
N TYR A 48 -18.51 8.49 12.14
CA TYR A 48 -19.01 8.11 10.81
C TYR A 48 -20.53 8.21 10.72
N LYS A 49 -21.25 7.73 11.75
CA LYS A 49 -22.71 7.75 11.79
C LYS A 49 -23.26 9.18 11.78
N VAL A 50 -22.66 10.09 12.55
CA VAL A 50 -23.07 11.50 12.60
C VAL A 50 -22.86 12.16 11.24
N LEU A 51 -21.67 11.98 10.62
CA LEU A 51 -21.38 12.58 9.32
C LEU A 51 -22.31 12.06 8.21
N LYS A 52 -22.71 10.78 8.27
CA LYS A 52 -23.63 10.18 7.30
C LYS A 52 -25.11 10.52 7.50
N GLN A 53 -25.47 11.28 8.54
CA GLN A 53 -26.84 11.79 8.71
C GLN A 53 -27.10 13.06 7.89
N ILE A 54 -26.03 13.77 7.50
CA ILE A 54 -26.13 15.00 6.72
C ILE A 54 -26.15 14.61 5.23
N PRO A 55 -27.08 15.15 4.41
CA PRO A 55 -27.04 14.97 2.97
C PRO A 55 -25.71 15.46 2.39
N ASP A 56 -25.11 14.68 1.49
CA ASP A 56 -23.82 15.04 0.88
C ASP A 56 -23.88 16.42 0.17
N SER A 57 -25.05 16.82 -0.36
CA SER A 57 -25.27 18.14 -0.97
C SER A 57 -25.09 19.31 0.00
N ASP A 58 -25.45 19.13 1.26
CA ASP A 58 -25.33 20.15 2.29
C ASP A 58 -23.94 20.11 2.95
N LEU A 59 -23.33 18.92 2.98
CA LEU A 59 -22.02 18.69 3.56
C LEU A 59 -20.88 19.27 2.72
N PHE A 60 -21.02 19.23 1.39
CA PHE A 60 -20.00 19.64 0.43
C PHE A 60 -20.37 20.93 -0.32
N SER A 61 -21.30 21.76 0.16
CA SER A 61 -21.62 23.02 -0.50
C SER A 61 -21.32 24.22 0.38
N SER A 62 -20.31 24.99 -0.01
CA SER A 62 -19.93 26.24 0.64
C SER A 62 -20.74 27.46 0.16
N ALA A 63 -21.57 27.30 -0.89
CA ALA A 63 -22.25 28.40 -1.58
C ALA A 63 -23.10 29.29 -0.66
N ALA A 64 -23.80 28.69 0.31
CA ALA A 64 -24.64 29.41 1.26
C ALA A 64 -23.84 30.26 2.26
N PHE A 65 -22.53 30.05 2.38
CA PHE A 65 -21.67 30.64 3.40
C PHE A 65 -20.66 31.67 2.84
N GLY A 66 -20.69 31.93 1.53
CA GLY A 66 -19.83 32.93 0.89
C GLY A 66 -18.33 32.58 0.88
N GLY A 67 -18.01 31.29 0.81
CA GLY A 67 -16.63 30.79 0.68
C GLY A 67 -16.54 29.56 -0.21
N GLU A 68 -15.34 28.99 -0.34
CA GLU A 68 -15.05 27.77 -1.10
C GLU A 68 -14.36 26.75 -0.19
N ASP A 69 -14.63 25.47 -0.43
CA ASP A 69 -14.03 24.32 0.26
C ASP A 69 -14.07 24.41 1.82
N LEU A 70 -15.16 24.96 2.35
CA LEU A 70 -15.38 25.15 3.79
C LEU A 70 -15.66 23.81 4.48
N ILE A 71 -14.81 23.46 5.46
CA ILE A 71 -14.78 22.16 6.16
C ILE A 71 -14.38 21.01 5.22
N PHE A 72 -15.15 20.77 4.16
CA PHE A 72 -14.92 19.78 3.11
C PHE A 72 -14.75 20.46 1.75
N SER A 73 -14.23 19.73 0.77
CA SER A 73 -14.12 20.29 -0.58
C SER A 73 -15.48 20.33 -1.27
N ASP A 74 -15.76 21.40 -2.02
CA ASP A 74 -17.00 21.55 -2.77
C ASP A 74 -17.10 20.58 -3.96
N SER A 75 -15.96 19.99 -4.36
CA SER A 75 -15.89 18.99 -5.41
C SER A 75 -16.08 17.55 -4.90
N ALA A 76 -16.20 17.35 -3.59
CA ALA A 76 -16.41 16.02 -3.03
C ALA A 76 -17.86 15.55 -3.22
N SER A 77 -18.03 14.25 -3.46
CA SER A 77 -19.36 13.64 -3.65
C SER A 77 -19.75 12.69 -2.52
N GLU A 78 -18.78 12.17 -1.75
CA GLU A 78 -19.04 11.26 -0.65
C GLU A 78 -17.87 11.20 0.35
N LEU A 79 -18.18 10.83 1.60
CA LEU A 79 -17.19 10.35 2.57
C LEU A 79 -17.12 8.83 2.58
N LEU A 80 -15.94 8.28 2.27
CA LEU A 80 -15.68 6.84 2.33
C LEU A 80 -15.17 6.40 3.70
N LYS A 81 -15.70 5.29 4.20
CA LYS A 81 -15.24 4.68 5.46
C LYS A 81 -13.94 3.91 5.23
N LEU A 82 -12.89 4.30 5.94
CA LEU A 82 -11.61 3.61 5.91
C LEU A 82 -11.59 2.39 6.86
N SER A 83 -10.68 1.46 6.60
CA SER A 83 -10.42 0.34 7.51
C SER A 83 -9.85 0.85 8.84
N LYS A 84 -10.18 0.17 9.95
CA LYS A 84 -9.59 0.46 11.26
C LYS A 84 -8.07 0.25 11.30
N SER A 85 -7.54 -0.57 10.38
CA SER A 85 -6.11 -0.84 10.27
C SER A 85 -5.36 0.19 9.43
N THR A 86 -6.06 1.16 8.82
CA THR A 86 -5.42 2.22 8.02
C THR A 86 -4.66 3.17 8.94
N ASP A 87 -3.36 3.29 8.72
CA ASP A 87 -2.49 4.27 9.35
C ASP A 87 -2.04 5.35 8.34
N SER A 88 -1.23 6.31 8.80
CA SER A 88 -0.74 7.40 7.96
C SER A 88 0.04 6.91 6.73
N PHE A 89 0.82 5.84 6.85
CA PHE A 89 1.57 5.29 5.71
C PHE A 89 0.63 4.63 4.69
N LEU A 90 -0.31 3.81 5.17
CA LEU A 90 -1.28 3.14 4.31
C LEU A 90 -2.25 4.10 3.64
N TYR A 91 -2.61 5.20 4.31
CA TYR A 91 -3.46 6.25 3.77
C TYR A 91 -2.74 7.08 2.71
N LEU A 92 -1.51 7.49 2.99
CA LEU A 92 -0.74 8.37 2.11
C LEU A 92 -0.14 7.62 0.90
N GLY A 93 0.16 6.33 1.06
CA GLY A 93 0.89 5.55 0.05
C GLY A 93 2.40 5.82 0.07
N ASP A 94 3.17 4.93 -0.55
CA ASP A 94 4.65 4.94 -0.48
C ASP A 94 5.23 6.26 -1.02
N ASP A 95 4.91 6.62 -2.26
CA ASP A 95 5.50 7.79 -2.94
C ASP A 95 5.25 9.11 -2.19
N TYR A 96 4.00 9.38 -1.83
CA TYR A 96 3.64 10.63 -1.14
C TYR A 96 4.18 10.66 0.29
N TYR A 97 4.13 9.53 1.00
CA TYR A 97 4.65 9.45 2.36
C TYR A 97 6.17 9.70 2.39
N GLU A 98 6.92 9.08 1.47
CA GLU A 98 8.38 9.27 1.38
C GLU A 98 8.73 10.69 0.92
N ALA A 99 7.97 11.29 -0.01
CA ALA A 99 8.16 12.69 -0.39
C ALA A 99 7.97 13.63 0.81
N MET A 100 6.91 13.45 1.60
CA MET A 100 6.66 14.25 2.80
C MET A 100 7.73 14.05 3.88
N ARG A 101 8.21 12.80 4.06
CA ARG A 101 9.33 12.51 4.96
C ARG A 101 10.60 13.22 4.50
N ALA A 102 10.92 13.14 3.21
CA ALA A 102 12.12 13.74 2.64
C ALA A 102 12.10 15.28 2.72
N LEU A 103 10.95 15.91 2.48
CA LEU A 103 10.78 17.36 2.66
C LEU A 103 11.05 17.80 4.11
N ARG A 104 10.66 16.98 5.09
CA ARG A 104 10.80 17.30 6.52
C ARG A 104 12.19 16.98 7.06
N ALA A 105 12.76 15.83 6.68
CA ALA A 105 13.98 15.28 7.30
C ALA A 105 15.20 15.31 6.36
N GLY A 106 15.03 15.77 5.13
CA GLY A 106 16.02 15.63 4.06
C GLY A 106 15.88 14.28 3.34
N ASN A 107 16.44 14.21 2.13
CA ASN A 107 16.48 12.98 1.36
C ASN A 107 17.26 11.90 2.13
N PRO A 108 16.70 10.68 2.28
CA PRO A 108 17.46 9.58 2.85
C PRO A 108 18.68 9.28 1.95
N PRO A 109 19.80 8.84 2.53
CA PRO A 109 20.91 8.36 1.72
C PRO A 109 20.44 7.18 0.86
N ALA A 110 20.97 7.07 -0.36
CA ALA A 110 20.70 5.92 -1.20
C ALA A 110 21.07 4.63 -0.44
N PRO A 111 20.22 3.58 -0.49
CA PRO A 111 20.55 2.32 0.13
C PRO A 111 21.86 1.78 -0.47
N PRO A 112 22.78 1.24 0.36
CA PRO A 112 24.03 0.71 -0.16
C PRO A 112 23.75 -0.45 -1.12
N PRO A 113 24.51 -0.56 -2.23
CA PRO A 113 24.25 -1.54 -3.30
C PRO A 113 24.33 -2.99 -2.80
N ASP A 114 25.05 -3.22 -1.71
CA ASP A 114 25.27 -4.54 -1.10
C ASP A 114 24.44 -4.77 0.17
N ARG A 115 23.34 -4.01 0.38
CA ARG A 115 22.50 -4.22 1.57
C ARG A 115 21.92 -5.65 1.57
N PRO A 116 21.84 -6.30 2.74
CA PRO A 116 21.20 -7.61 2.84
C PRO A 116 19.70 -7.50 2.55
N ILE A 117 19.13 -8.62 2.10
CA ILE A 117 17.68 -8.81 2.01
C ILE A 117 17.15 -8.99 3.44
N GLU A 118 16.23 -8.14 3.87
CA GLU A 118 15.53 -8.24 5.14
C GLU A 118 14.35 -9.21 5.02
N TRP A 119 14.57 -10.48 5.35
CA TRP A 119 13.55 -11.52 5.29
C TRP A 119 12.60 -11.44 6.49
N CYS A 120 11.29 -11.33 6.22
CA CYS A 120 10.28 -11.21 7.26
C CYS A 120 9.82 -12.59 7.77
N THR A 121 9.75 -12.75 9.08
CA THR A 121 9.30 -13.98 9.77
C THR A 121 8.15 -13.69 10.71
N ILE A 122 7.23 -14.64 10.91
CA ILE A 122 6.01 -14.44 11.71
C ILE A 122 6.02 -15.21 13.04
N SER A 123 7.01 -16.06 13.26
CA SER A 123 7.15 -16.86 14.48
C SER A 123 8.58 -16.87 15.01
N HIS A 124 8.74 -17.21 16.30
CA HIS A 124 10.06 -17.40 16.89
C HIS A 124 10.83 -18.54 16.22
N ALA A 125 10.15 -19.62 15.82
CA ALA A 125 10.77 -20.76 15.14
C ALA A 125 11.29 -20.37 13.74
N GLU A 126 10.52 -19.57 12.99
CA GLU A 126 10.96 -19.04 11.70
C GLU A 126 12.14 -18.09 11.82
N GLN A 127 12.12 -17.18 12.81
CA GLN A 127 13.24 -16.29 13.06
C GLN A 127 14.52 -17.08 13.33
N GLN A 128 14.47 -18.10 14.20
CA GLN A 128 15.62 -18.96 14.49
C GLN A 128 16.11 -19.71 13.24
N LYS A 129 15.20 -20.18 12.38
CA LYS A 129 15.55 -20.81 11.10
C LYS A 129 16.22 -19.81 10.17
N CYS A 130 15.68 -18.59 10.06
CA CYS A 130 16.21 -17.51 9.25
C CYS A 130 17.63 -17.11 9.70
N ASP A 131 17.83 -16.92 11.02
CA ASP A 131 19.13 -16.57 11.58
C ASP A 131 20.20 -17.65 11.29
N LYS A 132 19.80 -18.92 11.33
CA LYS A 132 20.69 -20.03 10.92
C LYS A 132 20.98 -20.01 9.42
N LEU A 133 20.01 -19.65 8.58
CA LEU A 133 20.20 -19.54 7.13
C LEU A 133 21.07 -18.34 6.74
N ASN A 134 21.04 -17.23 7.49
CA ASN A 134 21.93 -16.09 7.31
C ASN A 134 23.42 -16.52 7.32
N SER A 135 23.78 -17.49 8.17
CA SER A 135 25.15 -18.05 8.18
C SER A 135 25.58 -18.74 6.87
N LYS A 136 24.61 -19.12 6.02
CA LYS A 136 24.83 -19.84 4.75
C LYS A 136 24.57 -18.98 3.52
N ILE A 137 23.71 -17.99 3.64
CA ILE A 137 23.33 -17.05 2.57
C ILE A 137 23.92 -15.70 2.95
N PRO A 138 25.17 -15.40 2.56
CA PRO A 138 25.74 -14.08 2.82
C PRO A 138 24.81 -13.07 2.13
N ARG A 139 24.32 -12.09 2.90
CA ARG A 139 23.32 -11.06 2.51
C ARG A 139 21.85 -11.37 2.80
N MET A 140 21.53 -12.15 3.84
CA MET A 140 20.17 -12.27 4.35
C MET A 140 20.06 -11.82 5.81
N ALA A 141 19.33 -10.74 6.07
CA ALA A 141 18.94 -10.33 7.41
C ALA A 141 17.52 -10.83 7.72
N CYS A 142 17.15 -10.85 9.00
CA CYS A 142 15.90 -11.47 9.46
C CYS A 142 15.13 -10.51 10.37
N LYS A 143 13.87 -10.24 10.01
CA LYS A 143 12.99 -9.32 10.73
C LYS A 143 11.70 -10.02 11.16
N ARG A 144 11.47 -10.12 12.47
CA ARG A 144 10.24 -10.71 13.00
C ARG A 144 9.07 -9.72 13.00
N ALA A 145 7.89 -10.19 12.63
CA ALA A 145 6.59 -9.55 12.83
C ALA A 145 5.65 -10.46 13.63
N SER A 146 4.50 -9.93 14.03
CA SER A 146 3.48 -10.68 14.79
C SER A 146 2.49 -11.45 13.92
N SER A 147 2.41 -11.14 12.62
CA SER A 147 1.52 -11.77 11.66
C SER A 147 2.00 -11.53 10.23
N VAL A 148 1.40 -12.25 9.27
CA VAL A 148 1.65 -12.04 7.84
C VAL A 148 1.22 -10.64 7.40
N GLU A 149 0.09 -10.15 7.88
CA GLU A 149 -0.38 -8.79 7.60
C GLU A 149 0.63 -7.73 8.06
N GLU A 150 1.24 -7.93 9.22
CA GLU A 150 2.26 -7.02 9.74
C GLU A 150 3.56 -7.12 8.93
N CYS A 151 3.94 -8.31 8.46
CA CYS A 151 5.05 -8.45 7.49
C CYS A 151 4.76 -7.73 6.16
N ILE A 152 3.54 -7.86 5.61
CA ILE A 152 3.14 -7.13 4.39
C ILE A 152 3.27 -5.61 4.60
N LYS A 153 2.82 -5.07 5.74
CA LYS A 153 3.01 -3.65 6.06
C LYS A 153 4.48 -3.27 6.15
N LYS A 154 5.32 -4.08 6.79
CA LYS A 154 6.77 -3.85 6.88
C LYS A 154 7.42 -3.82 5.50
N ILE A 155 7.03 -4.73 4.60
CA ILE A 155 7.52 -4.74 3.21
C ILE A 155 7.11 -3.46 2.49
N LYS A 156 5.83 -3.07 2.58
CA LYS A 156 5.37 -1.82 1.99
C LYS A 156 6.13 -0.59 2.51
N ARG A 157 6.54 -0.61 3.78
CA ARG A 157 7.31 0.46 4.43
C ARG A 157 8.82 0.37 4.22
N LYS A 158 9.32 -0.58 3.43
CA LYS A 158 10.75 -0.85 3.22
C LYS A 158 11.49 -1.18 4.53
N GLU A 159 10.78 -1.69 5.53
CA GLU A 159 11.34 -2.22 6.79
C GLU A 159 11.69 -3.72 6.69
N ALA A 160 11.19 -4.38 5.65
CA ALA A 160 11.49 -5.74 5.24
C ALA A 160 11.43 -5.81 3.71
N ASP A 161 11.98 -6.86 3.10
CA ASP A 161 12.03 -7.01 1.63
C ASP A 161 11.15 -8.15 1.11
N ALA A 162 11.02 -9.25 1.87
CA ALA A 162 10.31 -10.44 1.40
C ALA A 162 9.71 -11.28 2.54
N ILE A 163 8.71 -12.09 2.21
CA ILE A 163 8.14 -13.14 3.06
C ILE A 163 7.70 -14.32 2.18
N ALA A 164 7.82 -15.56 2.68
CA ALA A 164 7.16 -16.73 2.08
C ALA A 164 5.75 -16.87 2.66
N VAL A 165 4.76 -17.02 1.79
CA VAL A 165 3.34 -17.00 2.14
C VAL A 165 2.56 -18.05 1.34
N ASP A 166 1.41 -18.48 1.86
CA ASP A 166 0.51 -19.38 1.14
C ASP A 166 -0.29 -18.67 0.03
N GLY A 167 -0.97 -19.45 -0.83
CA GLY A 167 -1.72 -18.90 -1.97
C GLY A 167 -2.87 -17.94 -1.59
N GLY A 168 -3.49 -18.11 -0.42
CA GLY A 168 -4.52 -17.19 0.07
C GLY A 168 -3.93 -15.85 0.47
N GLN A 169 -2.74 -15.86 1.07
CA GLN A 169 -2.00 -14.67 1.45
C GLN A 169 -1.40 -13.94 0.24
N VAL A 170 -1.03 -14.66 -0.84
CA VAL A 170 -0.62 -14.05 -2.12
C VAL A 170 -1.73 -13.14 -2.66
N TYR A 171 -3.00 -13.55 -2.61
CA TYR A 171 -4.12 -12.72 -3.04
C TYR A 171 -4.19 -11.37 -2.29
N ILE A 172 -3.96 -11.39 -0.98
CA ILE A 172 -3.96 -10.18 -0.13
C ILE A 172 -2.75 -9.31 -0.48
N ALA A 173 -1.57 -9.90 -0.64
CA ALA A 173 -0.33 -9.19 -0.96
C ALA A 173 -0.42 -8.47 -2.32
N VAL A 174 -0.96 -9.14 -3.35
CA VAL A 174 -1.16 -8.56 -4.69
C VAL A 174 -2.13 -7.39 -4.65
N LYS A 175 -3.26 -7.52 -3.93
CA LYS A 175 -4.17 -6.39 -3.71
C LYS A 175 -3.54 -5.21 -2.97
N CYS A 176 -2.48 -5.47 -2.21
CA CYS A 176 -1.73 -4.44 -1.50
C CYS A 176 -0.63 -3.79 -2.36
N GLY A 177 -0.49 -4.18 -3.63
CA GLY A 177 0.52 -3.66 -4.56
C GLY A 177 1.87 -4.40 -4.51
N LEU A 178 1.94 -5.54 -3.82
CA LEU A 178 3.13 -6.40 -3.84
C LEU A 178 3.04 -7.38 -5.01
N VAL A 179 4.19 -7.93 -5.41
CA VAL A 179 4.28 -8.88 -6.53
C VAL A 179 4.92 -10.19 -6.06
N PRO A 180 4.45 -11.35 -6.52
CA PRO A 180 5.15 -12.61 -6.28
C PRO A 180 6.44 -12.64 -7.09
N VAL A 181 7.54 -13.04 -6.46
CA VAL A 181 8.87 -13.11 -7.11
C VAL A 181 9.26 -14.55 -7.44
N MET A 182 8.92 -15.50 -6.56
CA MET A 182 9.22 -16.93 -6.69
C MET A 182 8.10 -17.75 -6.05
N VAL A 183 8.04 -19.05 -6.39
CA VAL A 183 7.05 -20.00 -5.88
C VAL A 183 7.74 -21.28 -5.39
N GLU A 184 7.19 -21.90 -4.35
CA GLU A 184 7.65 -23.21 -3.89
C GLU A 184 7.22 -24.30 -4.87
N GLN A 185 8.18 -25.04 -5.44
CA GLN A 185 7.91 -26.13 -6.38
C GLN A 185 8.03 -27.48 -5.67
N TYR A 186 6.99 -28.30 -5.79
CA TYR A 186 6.91 -29.60 -5.10
C TYR A 186 7.00 -30.81 -6.05
N ASN A 187 6.68 -30.63 -7.34
CA ASN A 187 6.80 -31.68 -8.36
C ASN A 187 7.54 -31.16 -9.60
N GLN A 188 8.75 -31.66 -9.86
CA GLN A 188 9.54 -31.27 -11.04
C GLN A 188 9.02 -31.85 -12.35
N GLN A 189 8.19 -32.90 -12.32
CA GLN A 189 7.74 -33.62 -13.51
C GLN A 189 6.47 -33.06 -14.17
N SER A 190 5.92 -31.95 -13.66
CA SER A 190 4.61 -31.42 -14.09
C SER A 190 4.67 -30.13 -14.90
N CYS A 191 5.86 -29.66 -15.28
CA CYS A 191 6.02 -28.39 -15.98
C CYS A 191 6.84 -28.60 -17.25
N ASP A 192 6.16 -28.63 -18.40
CA ASP A 192 6.79 -28.70 -19.74
C ASP A 192 7.35 -27.32 -20.18
N SER A 193 7.16 -26.28 -19.37
CA SER A 193 7.58 -24.91 -19.68
C SER A 193 8.10 -24.13 -18.47
N VAL A 194 9.01 -23.19 -18.72
CA VAL A 194 9.54 -22.24 -17.73
C VAL A 194 8.45 -21.26 -17.34
N GLY A 195 8.03 -21.25 -16.06
CA GLY A 195 7.07 -20.28 -15.52
C GLY A 195 5.73 -20.87 -15.08
N GLU A 196 5.49 -22.16 -15.30
CA GLU A 196 4.34 -22.84 -14.68
C GLU A 196 4.72 -23.40 -13.31
N ALA A 197 3.92 -23.07 -12.30
CA ALA A 197 4.08 -23.58 -10.94
C ALA A 197 3.20 -24.81 -10.73
N SER A 198 3.70 -25.85 -10.06
CA SER A 198 2.87 -26.99 -9.67
C SER A 198 1.79 -26.55 -8.65
N SER A 199 0.56 -27.01 -8.82
CA SER A 199 -0.52 -26.86 -7.82
C SER A 199 -0.60 -28.09 -6.91
N TYR A 200 -1.21 -27.94 -5.73
CA TYR A 200 -1.44 -29.04 -4.78
C TYR A 200 -2.93 -29.29 -4.57
N TYR A 201 -3.29 -30.54 -4.25
CA TYR A 201 -4.67 -30.93 -3.94
C TYR A 201 -5.05 -30.58 -2.49
N VAL A 202 -6.22 -29.97 -2.31
CA VAL A 202 -6.83 -29.76 -0.99
C VAL A 202 -7.75 -30.93 -0.70
N VAL A 203 -7.50 -31.66 0.39
CA VAL A 203 -8.23 -32.89 0.74
C VAL A 203 -8.75 -32.86 2.18
N ALA A 204 -9.85 -33.56 2.44
CA ALA A 204 -10.36 -33.84 3.79
C ALA A 204 -10.11 -35.32 4.13
N VAL A 205 -9.41 -35.59 5.24
CA VAL A 205 -9.04 -36.95 5.64
C VAL A 205 -9.86 -37.39 6.85
N VAL A 206 -10.44 -38.58 6.79
CA VAL A 206 -11.22 -39.19 7.87
C VAL A 206 -10.56 -40.49 8.35
N ARG A 207 -10.78 -40.87 9.61
CA ARG A 207 -10.32 -42.16 10.14
C ARG A 207 -10.99 -43.30 9.38
N LYS A 208 -10.20 -44.31 9.01
CA LYS A 208 -10.73 -45.58 8.51
C LYS A 208 -11.45 -46.28 9.67
N GLY A 209 -12.72 -46.64 9.45
CA GLY A 209 -13.54 -47.38 10.40
C GLY A 209 -13.02 -48.80 10.64
#